data_AF-A0A7C5UE90-F1
#
_entry.id   AF-A0A7C5UE90-F1
#
_cell.length_a   1.000
_cell.length_b   1.000
_cell.length_c   1.000
_cell.angle_alpha   90.00
_cell.angle_beta   90.00
_cell.angle_gamma   90.00
#
_symmetry.space_group_name_H-M   'P 1'
#
loop_
_entity.id
_entity.type
_entity.pdbx_description
1 polymer ?
#
loop_
_entity_poly.entity_id
_entity_poly.type
_entity_poly.pdbx_seq_one_letter_code
_entity_poly.pdbx_strand_id
1 'polypeptide(L)'
;MVAERAKEFIAGCNAGIAIAVVVEAVGSTPQKSGAKMLLFEDGSIFGTVGGGLIEAMVIEKAKECMKKHSACFFFPCTSDGCGEPKLRCGGRMTIFIDGCVCEHMNIISQIEKALKDRRRHCLLIQIQTDGDELKEHRWILVEHTANLCKAGSCEGEVSELPKEVVEAIRYSMLNDKPSFKKLNDSVCFYIEPLKPP
;
A
#
# COMPACT_ATOMS: atom_id res chain seq x y z
N MET A 1 6.76 -12.30 -4.68
CA MET A 1 5.79 -11.97 -5.76
C MET A 1 5.71 -10.47 -6.12
N VAL A 2 5.65 -9.51 -5.17
CA VAL A 2 5.84 -8.05 -5.46
C VAL A 2 7.13 -7.52 -4.84
N ALA A 3 7.41 -7.81 -3.56
CA ALA A 3 8.63 -7.36 -2.88
C ALA A 3 9.92 -7.89 -3.55
N GLU A 4 9.95 -9.20 -3.88
CA GLU A 4 11.08 -9.82 -4.59
C GLU A 4 11.35 -9.14 -5.95
N ARG A 5 10.29 -8.81 -6.68
CA ARG A 5 10.38 -8.10 -7.97
C ARG A 5 10.84 -6.66 -7.77
N ALA A 6 10.32 -5.94 -6.78
CA ALA A 6 10.76 -4.58 -6.50
C ALA A 6 12.27 -4.52 -6.23
N LYS A 7 12.81 -5.47 -5.45
CA LYS A 7 14.25 -5.49 -5.16
C LYS A 7 15.11 -5.91 -6.34
N GLU A 8 14.70 -6.90 -7.14
CA GLU A 8 15.40 -7.29 -8.38
C GLU A 8 15.64 -6.07 -9.28
N PHE A 9 14.63 -5.21 -9.40
CA PHE A 9 14.71 -4.02 -10.25
C PHE A 9 15.42 -2.84 -9.56
N ILE A 10 15.21 -2.59 -8.27
CA ILE A 10 15.92 -1.51 -7.54
C ILE A 10 17.42 -1.81 -7.39
N ALA A 11 17.81 -3.09 -7.25
CA ALA A 11 19.21 -3.50 -7.19
C ALA A 11 19.92 -3.41 -8.55
N GLY A 12 19.16 -3.38 -9.66
CA GLY A 12 19.69 -3.34 -11.03
C GLY A 12 19.71 -1.96 -11.68
N CYS A 13 18.94 -0.99 -11.18
CA CYS A 13 18.72 0.28 -11.87
C CYS A 13 18.76 1.49 -10.93
N ASN A 14 19.39 2.56 -11.41
CA ASN A 14 19.26 3.93 -10.90
C ASN A 14 17.94 4.59 -11.37
N ALA A 15 16.91 3.79 -11.66
CA ALA A 15 15.69 4.19 -12.37
C ALA A 15 14.48 4.32 -11.44
N GLY A 16 13.56 5.21 -11.79
CA GLY A 16 12.34 5.46 -11.03
C GLY A 16 11.44 4.21 -10.95
N ILE A 17 10.95 3.94 -9.73
CA ILE A 17 9.96 2.90 -9.45
C ILE A 17 8.82 3.52 -8.62
N ALA A 18 7.59 3.16 -8.96
CA ALA A 18 6.41 3.43 -8.15
C ALA A 18 5.67 2.15 -7.81
N ILE A 19 4.98 2.17 -6.68
CA ILE A 19 4.01 1.15 -6.31
C ILE A 19 2.64 1.79 -6.12
N ALA A 20 1.64 1.22 -6.78
CA ALA A 20 0.24 1.54 -6.58
C ALA A 20 -0.41 0.40 -5.79
N VAL A 21 -1.17 0.73 -4.75
CA VAL A 21 -1.87 -0.22 -3.88
C VAL A 21 -3.34 0.20 -3.78
N VAL A 22 -4.26 -0.70 -4.08
CA VAL A 22 -5.68 -0.51 -3.77
C VAL A 22 -5.83 -0.62 -2.26
N VAL A 23 -5.92 0.53 -1.57
CA VAL A 23 -6.02 0.55 -0.10
C VAL A 23 -7.45 0.33 0.35
N GLU A 24 -8.43 0.85 -0.39
CA GLU A 24 -9.85 0.71 -0.08
C GLU A 24 -10.65 0.42 -1.36
N ALA A 25 -11.60 -0.51 -1.26
CA ALA A 25 -12.53 -0.85 -2.33
C ALA A 25 -13.90 -1.12 -1.72
N VAL A 26 -14.89 -0.30 -2.09
CA VAL A 26 -16.26 -0.36 -1.57
C VAL A 26 -17.23 -0.61 -2.71
N GLY A 27 -18.12 -1.59 -2.53
CA GLY A 27 -19.09 -1.98 -3.56
C GLY A 27 -18.46 -2.73 -4.73
N SER A 28 -19.10 -2.68 -5.90
CA SER A 28 -18.61 -3.34 -7.10
C SER A 28 -17.46 -2.54 -7.70
N THR A 29 -16.25 -3.08 -7.58
CA THR A 29 -14.99 -2.48 -8.04
C THR A 29 -14.25 -3.50 -8.90
N PRO A 30 -13.46 -3.07 -9.90
CA PRO A 30 -12.75 -4.00 -10.80
C PRO A 30 -11.71 -4.84 -10.05
N GLN A 31 -11.26 -4.35 -8.89
CA GLN A 31 -10.34 -5.08 -8.04
C GLN A 31 -10.55 -4.74 -6.55
N LYS A 32 -10.16 -5.66 -5.68
CA LYS A 32 -10.27 -5.62 -4.22
C LYS A 32 -9.08 -4.90 -3.58
N SER A 33 -9.30 -4.45 -2.35
CA SER A 33 -8.21 -3.99 -1.47
C SER A 33 -7.12 -5.05 -1.38
N GLY A 34 -5.86 -4.62 -1.45
CA GLY A 34 -4.70 -5.50 -1.54
C GLY A 34 -4.08 -5.66 -2.91
N ALA A 35 -4.79 -5.31 -3.98
CA ALA A 35 -4.18 -5.38 -5.30
C ALA A 35 -3.09 -4.33 -5.48
N LYS A 36 -2.05 -4.73 -6.19
CA LYS A 36 -0.83 -3.94 -6.36
C LYS A 36 -0.40 -3.91 -7.81
N MET A 37 0.22 -2.81 -8.16
CA MET A 37 0.91 -2.64 -9.43
C MET A 37 2.25 -1.95 -9.17
N LEU A 38 3.35 -2.56 -9.62
CA LEU A 38 4.64 -1.92 -9.74
C LEU A 38 4.74 -1.26 -11.10
N LEU A 39 5.30 -0.06 -11.13
CA LEU A 39 5.53 0.71 -12.33
C LEU A 39 6.99 1.15 -12.37
N PHE A 40 7.58 1.01 -13.53
CA PHE A 40 8.98 1.33 -13.76
C PHE A 40 9.10 2.49 -14.74
N GLU A 41 10.18 3.25 -14.64
CA GLU A 41 10.45 4.40 -15.50
C GLU A 41 10.55 4.02 -17.00
N ASP A 42 10.97 2.78 -17.29
CA ASP A 42 11.00 2.22 -18.66
C ASP A 42 9.61 1.88 -19.22
N GLY A 43 8.55 2.08 -18.42
CA GLY A 43 7.17 1.79 -18.77
C GLY A 43 6.73 0.35 -18.54
N SER A 44 7.63 -0.53 -18.08
CA SER A 44 7.24 -1.88 -17.66
C SER A 44 6.35 -1.83 -16.43
N ILE A 45 5.46 -2.82 -16.30
CA ILE A 45 4.51 -2.93 -15.20
C ILE A 45 4.43 -4.38 -14.70
N PHE A 46 4.18 -4.55 -13.41
CA PHE A 46 3.92 -5.85 -12.81
C PHE A 46 2.74 -5.78 -11.84
N GLY A 47 1.77 -6.68 -12.01
CA GLY A 47 0.51 -6.64 -11.27
C GLY A 47 -0.52 -5.72 -11.93
N THR A 48 -1.66 -5.54 -11.26
CA THR A 48 -2.82 -4.81 -11.78
C THR A 48 -3.62 -4.23 -10.62
N VAL A 49 -4.20 -3.05 -10.84
CA VAL A 49 -5.14 -2.39 -9.91
C VAL A 49 -6.58 -2.33 -10.45
N GLY A 50 -6.87 -2.97 -11.59
CA GLY A 50 -8.25 -3.05 -12.09
C GLY A 50 -8.46 -3.02 -13.61
N GLY A 51 -7.41 -3.04 -14.44
CA GLY A 51 -7.59 -3.02 -15.90
C GLY A 51 -7.91 -1.64 -16.50
N GLY A 52 -7.69 -1.51 -17.82
CA GLY A 52 -8.33 -0.52 -18.67
C GLY A 52 -8.03 0.94 -18.32
N LEU A 53 -9.06 1.80 -18.31
CA LEU A 53 -8.89 3.24 -18.09
C LEU A 53 -8.30 3.56 -16.71
N ILE A 54 -8.66 2.79 -15.67
CA ILE A 54 -8.17 3.02 -14.31
C ILE A 54 -6.66 2.77 -14.25
N GLU A 55 -6.16 1.70 -14.87
CA GLU A 55 -4.72 1.45 -14.96
C GLU A 55 -4.00 2.56 -15.69
N ALA A 56 -4.53 3.04 -16.82
CA ALA A 56 -3.93 4.15 -17.57
C ALA A 56 -3.82 5.42 -16.71
N MET A 57 -4.87 5.76 -15.95
CA MET A 57 -4.84 6.91 -15.03
C MET A 57 -3.82 6.72 -13.89
N VAL A 58 -3.72 5.51 -13.34
CA VAL A 58 -2.76 5.19 -12.28
C VAL A 58 -1.33 5.24 -12.81
N ILE A 59 -1.08 4.79 -14.05
CA ILE A 59 0.22 4.89 -14.70
C ILE A 59 0.67 6.35 -14.82
N GLU A 60 -0.22 7.23 -15.28
CA GLU A 60 0.12 8.66 -15.40
C GLU A 60 0.38 9.30 -14.03
N LYS A 61 -0.41 8.98 -13.01
CA LYS A 61 -0.16 9.49 -11.64
C LYS A 61 1.10 8.93 -11.00
N ALA A 62 1.41 7.65 -11.21
CA ALA A 62 2.66 7.07 -10.77
C ALA A 62 3.88 7.75 -11.40
N LYS A 63 3.83 8.10 -12.69
CA LYS A 63 4.90 8.87 -13.35
C LYS A 63 5.08 10.25 -12.72
N GLU A 64 4.00 10.94 -12.37
CA GLU A 64 4.08 12.22 -11.67
C GLU A 64 4.72 12.07 -10.27
N CYS A 65 4.30 11.05 -9.51
CA CYS A 65 4.85 10.73 -8.19
C CYS A 65 6.35 10.39 -8.25
N MET A 66 6.78 9.57 -9.22
CA MET A 66 8.20 9.25 -9.43
C MET A 66 9.02 10.50 -9.71
N LYS A 67 8.55 11.37 -10.61
CA LYS A 67 9.27 12.62 -10.97
C LYS A 67 9.39 13.61 -9.81
N LYS A 68 8.38 13.64 -8.93
CA LYS A 68 8.34 14.55 -7.79
C LYS A 68 8.97 13.96 -6.53
N HIS A 69 9.34 12.67 -6.55
CA HIS A 69 9.66 11.92 -5.34
C HIS A 69 8.59 12.15 -4.27
N SER A 70 7.34 11.78 -4.60
CA SER A 70 6.19 11.96 -3.71
C SER A 70 5.25 10.75 -3.70
N ALA A 71 4.34 10.73 -2.73
CA ALA A 71 3.21 9.81 -2.69
C ALA A 71 1.87 10.56 -2.73
N CYS A 72 0.80 9.88 -3.13
CA CYS A 72 -0.54 10.47 -3.12
C CYS A 72 -1.65 9.42 -2.93
N PHE A 73 -2.82 9.89 -2.52
CA PHE A 73 -4.07 9.17 -2.75
C PHE A 73 -4.63 9.53 -4.13
N PHE A 74 -5.09 8.51 -4.83
CA PHE A 74 -5.74 8.62 -6.11
C PHE A 74 -7.12 7.98 -6.03
N PHE A 75 -8.14 8.77 -6.34
CA PHE A 75 -9.54 8.36 -6.36
C PHE A 75 -10.00 8.27 -7.81
N PRO A 76 -9.84 7.11 -8.48
CA PRO A 76 -10.26 6.96 -9.86
C PRO A 76 -11.76 7.22 -9.98
N CYS A 77 -12.11 8.15 -10.87
CA CYS A 77 -13.48 8.44 -11.26
C CYS A 77 -13.63 8.15 -12.75
N THR A 78 -14.60 7.30 -13.10
CA THR A 78 -14.91 6.95 -14.51
C THR A 78 -16.36 7.24 -14.88
N SER A 79 -17.15 7.75 -13.92
CA SER A 79 -18.50 8.26 -14.17
C SER A 79 -18.45 9.74 -14.51
N ASP A 80 -19.17 10.14 -15.56
CA ASP A 80 -19.27 11.53 -16.00
C ASP A 80 -20.32 12.26 -15.12
N GLY A 81 -19.89 12.98 -14.07
CA GLY A 81 -20.81 13.75 -13.21
C GLY A 81 -20.16 14.52 -12.06
N CYS A 82 -20.80 15.61 -11.61
CA CYS A 82 -20.38 16.46 -10.49
C CYS A 82 -20.69 15.87 -9.10
N GLY A 83 -20.37 14.59 -8.87
CA GLY A 83 -20.59 13.89 -7.58
C GLY A 83 -19.31 13.32 -6.96
N GLU A 84 -19.45 12.57 -5.87
CA GLU A 84 -18.35 11.77 -5.29
C GLU A 84 -17.66 10.91 -6.36
N PRO A 85 -16.33 10.70 -6.29
CA PRO A 85 -15.59 9.90 -7.27
C PRO A 85 -16.16 8.49 -7.31
N LYS A 86 -16.87 8.13 -8.38
CA LYS A 86 -17.52 6.83 -8.56
C LYS A 86 -17.04 6.16 -9.83
N LEU A 87 -16.98 4.83 -9.77
CA LEU A 87 -16.70 4.02 -10.93
C LEU A 87 -17.99 3.71 -11.69
N ARG A 88 -17.89 3.47 -13.00
CA ARG A 88 -19.06 3.01 -13.81
C ARG A 88 -19.72 1.75 -13.26
N CYS A 89 -18.95 0.90 -12.57
CA CYS A 89 -19.45 -0.29 -11.89
C CYS A 89 -20.24 0.01 -10.59
N GLY A 90 -20.32 1.27 -10.15
CA GLY A 90 -21.10 1.71 -9.00
C GLY A 90 -20.37 1.65 -7.66
N GLY A 91 -19.12 1.16 -7.63
CA GLY A 91 -18.26 1.17 -6.45
C GLY A 91 -17.34 2.38 -6.34
N ARG A 92 -16.61 2.43 -5.23
CA ARG A 92 -15.56 3.42 -4.94
C ARG A 92 -14.25 2.71 -4.66
N MET A 93 -13.15 3.28 -5.14
CA MET A 93 -11.82 2.72 -4.92
C MET A 93 -10.86 3.84 -4.56
N THR A 94 -9.98 3.58 -3.61
CA THR A 94 -8.90 4.49 -3.20
C THR A 94 -7.58 3.77 -3.46
N ILE A 95 -6.71 4.40 -4.23
CA ILE A 95 -5.39 3.87 -4.58
C ILE A 95 -4.35 4.75 -3.90
N PHE A 96 -3.48 4.15 -3.12
CA PHE A 96 -2.26 4.79 -2.64
C PHE A 96 -1.16 4.58 -3.69
N ILE A 97 -0.49 5.65 -4.10
CA ILE A 97 0.62 5.59 -5.05
C ILE A 97 1.85 6.18 -4.36
N ASP A 98 2.93 5.40 -4.31
CA ASP A 98 4.22 5.81 -3.75
C ASP A 98 5.28 5.82 -4.84
N GLY A 99 5.77 7.00 -5.19
CA GLY A 99 6.88 7.21 -6.14
C GLY A 99 8.26 7.26 -5.48
N CYS A 100 8.34 7.05 -4.16
CA CYS A 100 9.56 7.10 -3.35
C CYS A 100 10.02 5.71 -2.92
N VAL A 101 9.71 4.66 -3.68
CA VAL A 101 9.96 3.26 -3.25
C VAL A 101 11.43 3.02 -2.87
N CYS A 102 12.37 3.69 -3.53
CA CYS A 102 13.80 3.61 -3.23
C CYS A 102 14.17 4.09 -1.81
N GLU A 103 13.38 4.96 -1.20
CA GLU A 103 13.59 5.43 0.18
C GLU A 103 13.23 4.34 1.20
N HIS A 104 12.40 3.37 0.81
CA HIS A 104 11.93 2.27 1.65
C HIS A 104 12.81 1.01 1.55
N MET A 105 14.04 1.11 1.04
CA MET A 105 14.90 -0.07 0.79
C MET A 105 15.23 -0.89 2.02
N ASN A 106 15.38 -0.24 3.19
CA ASN A 106 15.59 -0.95 4.45
C ASN A 106 14.41 -1.89 4.78
N ILE A 107 13.18 -1.37 4.73
CA ILE A 107 11.99 -2.17 5.02
C ILE A 107 11.68 -3.17 3.92
N ILE A 108 11.92 -2.86 2.64
CA ILE A 108 11.78 -3.84 1.54
C ILE A 108 12.67 -5.06 1.80
N SER A 109 13.91 -4.84 2.23
CA SER A 109 14.82 -5.93 2.62
C SER A 109 14.31 -6.73 3.82
N GLN A 110 13.66 -6.09 4.79
CA GLN A 110 13.05 -6.76 5.93
C GLN A 110 11.80 -7.57 5.53
N ILE A 111 10.96 -7.04 4.64
CA ILE A 111 9.78 -7.72 4.08
C ILE A 111 10.20 -9.02 3.39
N GLU A 112 11.27 -9.01 2.60
CA GLU A 112 11.76 -10.25 1.97
C GLU A 112 12.21 -11.31 2.98
N LYS A 113 12.89 -10.90 4.05
CA LYS A 113 13.28 -11.80 5.13
C LYS A 113 12.04 -12.37 5.83
N ALA A 114 11.05 -11.52 6.11
CA ALA A 114 9.78 -11.89 6.70
C ALA A 114 8.97 -12.85 5.83
N LEU A 115 8.97 -12.67 4.51
CA LEU A 115 8.31 -13.58 3.56
C LEU A 115 8.98 -14.97 3.55
N LYS A 116 10.28 -15.08 3.86
CA LYS A 116 10.98 -16.37 3.97
C LYS A 116 10.89 -17.00 5.36
N ASP A 117 10.42 -16.25 6.35
CA ASP A 117 10.19 -16.72 7.71
C ASP A 117 8.85 -17.48 7.78
N ARG A 118 8.77 -18.52 8.62
CA ARG A 118 7.50 -19.22 8.91
C ARG A 118 6.57 -18.40 9.79
N ARG A 119 7.08 -17.32 10.40
CA ARG A 119 6.30 -16.41 11.25
C ARG A 119 5.40 -15.51 10.41
N ARG A 120 4.21 -15.22 10.96
CA ARG A 120 3.26 -14.29 10.34
C ARG A 120 3.72 -12.86 10.56
N HIS A 121 3.77 -12.09 9.48
CA HIS A 121 4.09 -10.66 9.53
C HIS A 121 2.93 -9.87 8.93
N CYS A 122 2.90 -8.57 9.18
CA CYS A 122 1.97 -7.64 8.56
C CYS A 122 2.69 -6.36 8.19
N LEU A 123 2.45 -5.89 6.97
CA LEU A 123 2.91 -4.60 6.48
C LEU A 123 1.84 -3.57 6.80
N LEU A 124 2.26 -2.45 7.37
CA LEU A 124 1.44 -1.26 7.54
C LEU A 124 2.00 -0.14 6.69
N ILE A 125 1.10 0.68 6.16
CA ILE A 125 1.44 1.99 5.61
C ILE A 125 0.65 3.00 6.44
N GLN A 126 1.35 3.70 7.33
CA GLN A 126 0.80 4.84 8.03
C GLN A 126 0.80 6.03 7.07
N ILE A 127 -0.32 6.72 6.97
CA ILE A 127 -0.49 7.83 6.03
C ILE A 127 -1.06 9.01 6.79
N GLN A 128 -0.36 10.14 6.72
CA GLN A 128 -0.80 11.42 7.23
C GLN A 128 -1.38 12.27 6.11
N THR A 129 -2.53 12.87 6.37
CA THR A 129 -3.28 13.68 5.41
C THR A 129 -3.67 15.04 5.98
N ASP A 130 -3.82 16.00 5.08
CA ASP A 130 -4.52 17.26 5.32
C ASP A 130 -5.69 17.34 4.34
N GLY A 131 -6.89 17.02 4.82
CA GLY A 131 -8.04 16.74 3.94
C GLY A 131 -7.78 15.52 3.05
N ASP A 132 -7.88 15.70 1.73
CA ASP A 132 -7.61 14.66 0.73
C ASP A 132 -6.14 14.62 0.27
N GLU A 133 -5.31 15.55 0.74
CA GLU A 133 -3.90 15.63 0.34
C GLU A 133 -3.02 14.78 1.27
N LEU A 134 -2.20 13.91 0.68
CA LEU A 134 -1.22 13.11 1.41
C LEU A 134 0.02 13.97 1.72
N LYS A 135 0.37 14.08 3.00
CA LYS A 135 1.52 14.88 3.47
C LYS A 135 2.74 14.03 3.76
N GLU A 136 2.56 12.91 4.43
CA GLU A 136 3.63 11.99 4.80
C GLU A 136 3.11 10.55 4.81
N HIS A 137 3.97 9.59 4.52
CA HIS A 137 3.67 8.19 4.71
C HIS A 137 4.89 7.43 5.23
N ARG A 138 4.62 6.36 5.98
CA ARG A 138 5.65 5.48 6.53
C ARG A 138 5.25 4.03 6.39
N TRP A 139 6.17 3.22 5.89
CA TRP A 139 6.01 1.77 5.86
C TRP A 139 6.52 1.19 7.17
N ILE A 140 5.76 0.29 7.77
CA ILE A 140 6.07 -0.33 9.06
C ILE A 140 5.83 -1.83 8.92
N LEU A 141 6.80 -2.64 9.33
CA LEU A 141 6.68 -4.10 9.31
C LEU A 141 6.50 -4.59 10.74
N VAL A 142 5.43 -5.35 11.00
CA VAL A 142 5.14 -5.91 12.32
C VAL A 142 5.15 -7.44 12.28
N GLU A 143 5.75 -8.05 13.30
CA GLU A 143 5.73 -9.50 13.52
C GLU A 143 4.54 -9.87 14.42
N HIS A 144 3.79 -10.92 14.05
CA HIS A 144 2.75 -11.49 14.91
C HIS A 144 3.36 -12.50 15.89
N THR A 145 3.80 -12.03 17.05
CA THR A 145 4.02 -12.91 18.20
C THR A 145 2.69 -13.10 18.96
N ALA A 146 2.45 -14.28 19.56
CA ALA A 146 1.20 -14.61 20.28
C ALA A 146 0.81 -13.59 21.37
N ASN A 147 1.79 -12.81 21.85
CA ASN A 147 1.59 -11.49 22.43
C ASN A 147 2.15 -10.49 21.43
N LEU A 148 1.40 -9.50 20.94
CA LEU A 148 1.89 -8.40 20.08
C LEU A 148 2.97 -7.49 20.75
N CYS A 149 3.72 -8.02 21.72
CA CYS A 149 4.66 -7.33 22.60
C CYS A 149 6.14 -7.73 22.37
N LYS A 150 6.48 -8.46 21.30
CA LYS A 150 7.88 -8.67 20.91
C LYS A 150 8.07 -8.22 19.48
N ALA A 151 8.19 -6.90 19.31
CA ALA A 151 8.65 -6.28 18.08
C ALA A 151 10.11 -6.72 17.83
N GLY A 152 10.27 -7.75 17.01
CA GLY A 152 11.55 -8.20 16.50
C GLY A 152 11.93 -7.41 15.25
N SER A 153 12.84 -6.46 15.41
CA SER A 153 13.68 -5.89 14.35
C SER A 153 12.99 -5.33 13.11
N CYS A 154 12.10 -4.35 13.25
CA CYS A 154 11.67 -3.48 12.15
C CYS A 154 11.31 -2.12 12.76
N GLU A 155 11.63 -1.00 12.11
CA GLU A 155 11.43 0.34 12.69
C GLU A 155 9.96 0.59 13.11
N GLY A 156 9.74 0.78 14.42
CA GLY A 156 8.45 1.03 15.04
C GLY A 156 8.05 -0.08 16.01
N GLU A 157 7.98 0.22 17.31
CA GLU A 157 7.45 -0.75 18.27
C GLU A 157 5.92 -0.81 18.16
N VAL A 158 5.35 -2.02 18.13
CA VAL A 158 3.89 -2.22 18.13
C VAL A 158 3.21 -1.59 19.37
N SER A 159 3.97 -1.41 20.46
CA SER A 159 3.55 -0.70 21.69
C SER A 159 3.21 0.77 21.47
N GLU A 160 3.69 1.38 20.39
CA GLU A 160 3.42 2.79 20.05
C GLU A 160 2.20 2.96 19.15
N LEU A 161 1.62 1.86 18.65
CA LEU A 161 0.44 1.92 17.79
C LEU A 161 -0.85 2.09 18.60
N PRO A 162 -1.79 2.93 18.13
CA PRO A 162 -3.11 3.05 18.74
C PRO A 162 -3.82 1.70 18.84
N LYS A 163 -4.62 1.51 19.90
CA LYS A 163 -5.31 0.24 20.18
C LYS A 163 -6.18 -0.21 19.00
N GLU A 164 -6.84 0.74 18.36
CA GLU A 164 -7.71 0.53 17.21
C GLU A 164 -6.93 0.01 15.98
N VAL A 165 -5.67 0.42 15.83
CA VAL A 165 -4.78 -0.08 14.78
C VAL A 165 -4.32 -1.49 15.12
N VAL A 166 -3.96 -1.75 16.37
CA VAL A 166 -3.59 -3.11 16.84
C VAL A 166 -4.74 -4.10 16.64
N GLU A 167 -5.98 -3.70 16.91
CA GLU A 167 -7.17 -4.51 16.64
C GLU A 167 -7.37 -4.76 15.14
N ALA A 168 -7.17 -3.75 14.29
CA ALA A 168 -7.25 -3.89 12.84
C ALA A 168 -6.14 -4.81 12.28
N ILE A 169 -4.93 -4.78 12.85
CA ILE A 169 -3.84 -5.73 12.54
C ILE A 169 -4.30 -7.16 12.87
N ARG A 170 -4.81 -7.40 14.09
CA ARG A 170 -5.32 -8.72 14.50
C ARG A 170 -6.42 -9.20 13.57
N TYR A 171 -7.39 -8.36 13.26
CA TYR A 171 -8.47 -8.68 12.33
C TYR A 171 -7.93 -9.07 10.95
N SER A 172 -7.02 -8.27 10.40
CA SER A 172 -6.43 -8.50 9.08
C SER A 172 -5.70 -9.84 9.04
N MET A 173 -4.86 -10.11 10.04
CA MET A 173 -4.09 -11.35 10.14
C MET A 173 -4.95 -12.59 10.37
N LEU A 174 -6.04 -12.49 11.13
CA LEU A 174 -6.97 -13.60 11.36
C LEU A 174 -7.76 -13.94 10.10
N ASN A 175 -8.15 -12.93 9.32
CA ASN A 175 -8.95 -13.09 8.11
C ASN A 175 -8.12 -13.23 6.84
N ASP A 176 -6.80 -13.09 6.95
CA ASP A 176 -5.85 -13.13 5.84
C ASP A 176 -6.23 -12.17 4.69
N LYS A 177 -6.68 -10.97 5.09
CA LYS A 177 -7.20 -9.91 4.23
C LYS A 177 -6.64 -8.55 4.64
N PRO A 178 -6.30 -7.68 3.68
CA PRO A 178 -5.96 -6.31 3.99
C PRO A 178 -7.14 -5.54 4.58
N SER A 179 -6.84 -4.49 5.33
CA SER A 179 -7.82 -3.52 5.80
C SER A 179 -7.28 -2.10 5.74
N PHE A 180 -8.20 -1.15 5.71
CA PHE A 180 -7.89 0.27 5.77
C PHE A 180 -8.58 0.87 7.00
N LYS A 181 -7.82 1.50 7.88
CA LYS A 181 -8.27 2.02 9.17
C LYS A 181 -7.96 3.50 9.26
N LYS A 182 -9.00 4.34 9.18
CA LYS A 182 -8.91 5.76 9.52
C LYS A 182 -8.93 5.90 11.05
N LEU A 183 -7.89 6.51 11.63
CA LEU A 183 -7.77 6.76 13.06
C LEU A 183 -8.46 8.06 13.44
N ASN A 184 -8.23 9.10 12.64
CA ASN A 184 -8.84 10.41 12.74
C ASN A 184 -8.83 11.07 11.35
N ASP A 185 -9.19 12.35 11.25
CA ASP A 185 -9.28 13.06 9.97
C ASP A 185 -7.94 13.27 9.24
N SER A 186 -6.82 13.11 9.94
CA SER A 186 -5.48 13.35 9.41
C SER A 186 -4.58 12.12 9.40
N VAL A 187 -5.02 10.98 9.94
CA VAL A 187 -4.18 9.79 10.05
C VAL A 187 -4.99 8.54 9.71
N CYS A 188 -4.47 7.75 8.78
CA CYS A 188 -5.00 6.46 8.41
C CYS A 188 -3.89 5.42 8.23
N PHE A 189 -4.29 4.14 8.28
CA PHE A 189 -3.40 3.00 8.15
C PHE A 189 -3.97 2.03 7.12
N TYR A 190 -3.17 1.72 6.11
CA TYR A 190 -3.36 0.51 5.33
C TYR A 190 -2.61 -0.64 5.99
N ILE A 191 -3.26 -1.80 6.12
CA ILE A 191 -2.77 -2.93 6.91
C ILE A 191 -2.90 -4.18 6.05
N GLU A 192 -1.80 -4.90 5.86
CA GLU A 192 -1.73 -6.07 4.99
C GLU A 192 -0.96 -7.23 5.61
N PRO A 193 -1.62 -8.37 5.88
CA PRO A 193 -0.93 -9.59 6.26
C PRO A 193 0.01 -10.04 5.16
N LEU A 194 1.27 -10.27 5.52
CA LEU A 194 2.23 -10.89 4.61
C LEU A 194 2.03 -12.40 4.66
N LYS A 195 1.80 -13.00 3.50
CA LYS A 195 1.70 -14.45 3.36
C LYS A 195 3.09 -15.00 3.06
N PRO A 196 3.68 -15.81 3.97
CA PRO A 196 4.81 -16.63 3.57
C PRO A 196 4.38 -17.58 2.43
N PRO A 197 5.31 -18.02 1.56
CA PRO A 197 5.04 -18.88 0.43
C PRO A 197 4.46 -20.25 0.83
#